data_AF-A0A067FV73-F1
#
_entry.id   AF-A0A067FV73-F1
#
_cell.length_a   1.000
_cell.length_b   1.000
_cell.length_c   1.000
_cell.angle_alpha   90.00
_cell.angle_beta   90.00
_cell.angle_gamma   90.00
#
_symmetry.space_group_name_H-M   'P 1'
#
loop_
_entity.id
_entity.type
_entity.pdbx_description
1 polymer ?
#
loop_
_entity_poly.entity_id
_entity_poly.type
_entity_poly.pdbx_seq_one_letter_code
_entity_poly.pdbx_strand_id
1 'polypeptide(L)'
;MMLHFREPAKLKTKGVIFEDVYAARDSATLENLKELSSKRKVIEDSINQNCYITEAIAREMSGGLTCPFQQDLRKLEQYLPLLENLVYHVDLLGGNHQIAWWTSELKIRWSSALGASSFFNLMGPKFYQIDNLHFELGMVLFLYGAILRERALEIVPSDLVQSATLFREAAGVFLYLSQEVFPSLQPTLPAERPPEATSYMSTVMSLICLAEAQVGVLAASCSMFVTRSCLPNGFNYLRYPYFSNS
;
A
#
# COMPACT_ATOMS: atom_id res chain seq x y z
N MET A 1 1.52 21.60 10.39
CA MET A 1 2.47 20.67 11.03
C MET A 1 2.07 19.28 10.56
N MET A 2 2.75 18.74 9.54
CA MET A 2 2.50 17.36 9.09
C MET A 2 3.01 16.43 10.19
N LEU A 3 2.18 15.46 10.59
CA LEU A 3 2.60 14.43 11.52
C LEU A 3 3.80 13.71 10.88
N HIS A 4 4.99 13.84 11.48
CA HIS A 4 6.18 13.08 11.09
C HIS A 4 5.95 11.60 11.46
N PHE A 5 5.12 10.92 10.68
CA PHE A 5 4.97 9.49 10.76
C PHE A 5 6.26 8.83 10.28
N ARG A 6 6.64 7.73 10.95
CA ARG A 6 7.64 6.81 10.42
C ARG A 6 7.22 6.42 9.00
N GLU A 7 8.16 6.45 8.06
CA GLU A 7 7.96 6.10 6.65
C GLU A 7 7.29 4.73 6.54
N PRO A 8 5.97 4.67 6.29
CA PRO A 8 5.22 3.41 6.34
C PRO A 8 5.63 2.46 5.21
N ALA A 9 6.29 2.96 4.15
CA ALA A 9 6.83 2.13 3.08
C ALA A 9 8.16 1.45 3.44
N LYS A 10 8.79 1.74 4.59
CA LYS A 10 10.03 1.08 5.06
C LYS A 10 9.80 -0.35 5.58
N LEU A 11 8.90 -1.10 4.94
CA LEU A 11 8.72 -2.52 5.18
C LEU A 11 9.82 -3.32 4.50
N LYS A 12 10.21 -4.42 5.13
CA LYS A 12 11.14 -5.41 4.61
C LYS A 12 10.50 -6.77 4.68
N THR A 13 10.92 -7.66 3.80
CA THR A 13 10.43 -9.03 3.74
C THR A 13 11.56 -10.01 3.54
N LYS A 14 11.34 -11.28 3.87
CA LYS A 14 12.19 -12.37 3.41
C LYS A 14 11.63 -13.01 2.14
N GLY A 15 12.50 -13.70 1.39
CA GLY A 15 12.13 -14.42 0.19
C GLY A 15 11.18 -15.58 0.46
N VAL A 16 10.28 -15.81 -0.48
CA VAL A 16 9.30 -16.89 -0.50
C VAL A 16 9.33 -17.50 -1.90
N ILE A 17 9.39 -18.83 -1.98
CA ILE A 17 9.39 -19.58 -3.24
C ILE A 17 8.17 -20.51 -3.20
N PHE A 18 7.14 -20.17 -3.98
CA PHE A 18 5.85 -20.84 -3.98
C PHE A 18 5.93 -22.23 -4.63
N GLU A 19 6.70 -22.40 -5.70
CA GLU A 19 6.84 -23.67 -6.43
C GLU A 19 7.60 -24.75 -5.66
N ASP A 20 8.38 -24.38 -4.64
CA ASP A 20 9.08 -25.33 -3.77
C ASP A 20 8.13 -25.95 -2.73
N VAL A 21 6.98 -25.30 -2.50
CA VAL A 21 6.07 -25.62 -1.40
C VAL A 21 4.74 -26.16 -1.91
N TYR A 22 4.13 -25.49 -2.90
CA TYR A 22 2.91 -25.97 -3.55
C TYR A 22 3.26 -26.98 -4.65
N ALA A 23 2.71 -28.20 -4.53
CA ALA A 23 2.92 -29.23 -5.53
C ALA A 23 2.09 -28.94 -6.80
N ALA A 24 2.75 -28.64 -7.91
CA ALA A 24 2.13 -28.56 -9.22
C ALA A 24 2.03 -29.95 -9.87
N ARG A 25 0.83 -30.33 -10.34
CA ARG A 25 0.60 -31.61 -11.05
C ARG A 25 0.72 -31.48 -12.57
N ASP A 26 0.70 -30.24 -13.07
CA ASP A 26 0.78 -29.90 -14.48
C ASP A 26 1.74 -28.72 -14.70
N SER A 27 2.19 -28.56 -15.94
CA SER A 27 3.19 -27.53 -16.29
C SER A 27 2.63 -26.11 -16.18
N ALA A 28 1.33 -25.90 -16.41
CA ALA A 28 0.73 -24.57 -16.37
C ALA A 28 0.63 -24.06 -14.92
N THR A 29 0.21 -24.91 -13.98
CA THR A 29 0.21 -24.59 -12.55
C THR A 29 1.63 -24.29 -12.06
N LEU A 30 2.63 -25.07 -12.50
CA LEU A 30 4.03 -24.82 -12.15
C LEU A 30 4.53 -23.46 -12.67
N GLU A 31 4.15 -23.09 -13.89
CA GLU A 31 4.51 -21.80 -14.49
C GLU A 31 3.89 -20.63 -13.73
N ASN A 32 2.61 -20.74 -13.34
CA ASN A 32 1.94 -19.73 -12.51
C ASN A 32 2.62 -19.55 -11.15
N LEU A 33 3.03 -20.64 -10.49
CA LEU A 33 3.74 -20.57 -9.20
C LEU A 33 5.13 -19.92 -9.35
N LYS A 34 5.86 -20.25 -10.42
CA LYS A 34 7.16 -19.62 -10.74
C LYS A 34 7.00 -18.13 -11.04
N GLU A 35 5.95 -17.76 -11.77
CA GLU A 35 5.64 -16.35 -12.02
C GLU A 35 5.37 -15.63 -10.70
N LEU A 36 4.53 -16.19 -9.83
CA LEU A 36 4.22 -15.63 -8.51
C LEU A 36 5.49 -15.41 -7.67
N SER A 37 6.38 -16.41 -7.60
CA SER A 37 7.68 -16.30 -6.91
C SER A 37 8.59 -15.25 -7.54
N SER A 38 8.68 -15.22 -8.86
CA SER A 38 9.50 -14.25 -9.60
C SER A 38 9.05 -12.81 -9.34
N LYS A 39 7.74 -12.52 -9.46
CA LYS A 39 7.18 -11.20 -9.16
C LYS A 39 7.39 -10.83 -7.70
N ARG A 40 7.21 -11.79 -6.79
CA ARG A 40 7.43 -11.56 -5.37
C ARG A 40 8.88 -11.23 -5.02
N LYS A 41 9.82 -11.88 -5.71
CA LYS A 41 11.25 -11.65 -5.57
C LYS A 41 11.65 -10.24 -6.02
N VAL A 42 11.09 -9.77 -7.12
CA VAL A 42 11.31 -8.40 -7.60
C VAL A 42 10.86 -7.35 -6.57
N ILE A 43 9.74 -7.58 -5.87
CA ILE A 43 9.28 -6.72 -4.77
C ILE A 43 10.26 -6.78 -3.59
N GLU A 44 10.65 -7.99 -3.16
CA GLU A 44 11.62 -8.19 -2.07
C GLU A 44 12.92 -7.41 -2.32
N ASP A 45 13.52 -7.59 -3.50
CA ASP A 45 14.81 -7.00 -3.82
C ASP A 45 14.74 -5.48 -3.89
N SER A 46 13.59 -4.93 -4.30
CA SER A 46 13.32 -3.50 -4.32
C SER A 46 13.23 -2.92 -2.90
N ILE A 47 12.33 -3.44 -2.07
CA ILE A 47 12.06 -2.86 -0.74
C ILE A 47 13.20 -3.12 0.25
N ASN A 48 13.92 -4.22 0.08
CA ASN A 48 15.08 -4.51 0.91
C ASN A 48 16.32 -3.70 0.52
N GLN A 49 16.26 -2.96 -0.60
CA GLN A 49 17.39 -2.23 -1.19
C GLN A 49 18.56 -3.15 -1.55
N ASN A 50 18.26 -4.40 -1.91
CA ASN A 50 19.27 -5.38 -2.33
C ASN A 50 19.56 -5.32 -3.84
N CYS A 51 18.90 -4.40 -4.55
CA CYS A 51 19.02 -4.23 -5.99
C CYS A 51 20.19 -3.30 -6.34
N TYR A 52 21.29 -3.88 -6.85
CA TYR A 52 22.47 -3.14 -7.33
C TYR A 52 22.34 -2.65 -8.79
N ILE A 53 21.10 -2.52 -9.28
CA ILE A 53 20.82 -2.12 -10.66
C ILE A 53 21.00 -0.61 -10.79
N THR A 54 21.68 -0.16 -11.84
CA THR A 54 21.85 1.27 -12.12
C THR A 54 20.53 1.90 -12.53
N GLU A 55 20.35 3.19 -12.23
CA GLU A 55 19.12 3.93 -12.55
C GLU A 55 18.71 3.84 -14.02
N ALA A 56 19.70 3.82 -14.93
CA ALA A 56 19.47 3.66 -16.37
C ALA A 56 18.84 2.31 -16.73
N ILE A 57 19.28 1.22 -16.10
CA ILE A 57 18.74 -0.13 -16.31
C ILE A 57 17.36 -0.26 -15.63
N ALA A 58 17.19 0.28 -14.42
CA ALA A 58 15.89 0.31 -13.74
C ALA A 58 14.83 1.06 -14.57
N ARG A 59 15.23 2.15 -15.23
CA ARG A 59 14.38 2.91 -16.16
C ARG A 59 13.99 2.08 -17.37
N GLU A 60 14.92 1.35 -17.99
CA GLU A 60 14.63 0.50 -19.15
C GLU A 60 13.66 -0.64 -18.78
N MET A 61 13.91 -1.33 -17.68
CA MET A 61 13.05 -2.41 -17.18
C MET A 61 11.64 -1.95 -16.80
N SER A 62 11.51 -0.69 -16.38
CA SER A 62 10.22 -0.09 -16.02
C SER A 62 9.53 0.61 -17.20
N GLY A 63 10.01 0.43 -18.43
CA GLY A 63 9.40 1.00 -19.64
C GLY A 63 9.56 2.51 -19.76
N GLY A 64 10.65 3.06 -19.21
CA GLY A 64 10.98 4.49 -19.25
C GLY A 64 10.61 5.26 -17.98
N LEU A 65 10.00 4.62 -16.96
CA LEU A 65 9.63 5.30 -15.73
C LEU A 65 10.86 5.70 -14.92
N THR A 66 10.90 6.95 -14.47
CA THR A 66 12.01 7.51 -13.68
C THR A 66 11.67 7.64 -12.20
N CYS A 67 10.40 7.76 -11.84
CA CYS A 67 9.96 7.89 -10.44
C CYS A 67 10.02 6.52 -9.71
N PRO A 68 10.81 6.38 -8.62
CA PRO A 68 10.94 5.13 -7.87
C PRO A 68 9.61 4.60 -7.34
N PHE A 69 8.75 5.48 -6.78
CA PHE A 69 7.44 5.07 -6.29
C PHE A 69 6.55 4.49 -7.38
N GLN A 70 6.58 5.05 -8.59
CA GLN A 70 5.79 4.53 -9.70
C GLN A 70 6.32 3.19 -10.20
N GLN A 71 7.64 2.96 -10.15
CA GLN A 71 8.23 1.66 -10.45
C GLN A 71 7.79 0.62 -9.42
N ASP A 72 7.78 0.97 -8.14
CA ASP A 72 7.37 0.03 -7.08
C ASP A 72 5.87 -0.27 -7.10
N LEU A 73 5.01 0.72 -7.35
CA LEU A 73 3.58 0.50 -7.59
C LEU A 73 3.35 -0.47 -8.74
N ARG A 74 4.06 -0.30 -9.87
CA ARG A 74 3.91 -1.20 -11.03
C ARG A 74 4.34 -2.64 -10.70
N LYS A 75 5.35 -2.84 -9.86
CA LYS A 75 5.77 -4.19 -9.41
C LYS A 75 4.67 -4.83 -8.57
N LEU A 76 4.07 -4.06 -7.66
CA LEU A 76 2.97 -4.51 -6.80
C LEU A 76 1.71 -4.83 -7.62
N GLU A 77 1.35 -3.99 -8.58
CA GLU A 77 0.20 -4.19 -9.48
C GLU A 77 0.32 -5.45 -10.35
N GLN A 78 1.54 -5.92 -10.63
CA GLN A 78 1.76 -7.20 -11.33
C GLN A 78 1.65 -8.40 -10.40
N TYR A 79 1.94 -8.23 -9.11
CA TYR A 79 1.96 -9.32 -8.14
C TYR A 79 0.60 -9.55 -7.48
N LEU A 80 -0.10 -8.46 -7.13
CA LEU A 80 -1.37 -8.50 -6.40
C LEU A 80 -2.42 -9.41 -7.08
N PRO A 81 -2.69 -9.30 -8.40
CA PRO A 81 -3.70 -10.16 -9.03
C PRO A 81 -3.38 -11.65 -8.95
N LEU A 82 -2.09 -12.01 -9.02
CA LEU A 82 -1.64 -13.41 -8.91
C LEU A 82 -1.83 -13.92 -7.48
N LEU A 83 -1.50 -13.09 -6.48
CA LEU A 83 -1.66 -13.45 -5.08
C LEU A 83 -3.14 -13.54 -4.67
N GLU A 84 -3.96 -12.58 -5.09
CA GLU A 84 -5.41 -12.58 -4.85
C GLU A 84 -6.08 -13.81 -5.47
N ASN A 85 -5.66 -14.20 -6.67
CA ASN A 85 -6.15 -15.42 -7.31
C ASN A 85 -5.79 -16.68 -6.50
N LEU A 86 -4.56 -16.77 -5.99
CA LEU A 86 -4.15 -17.88 -5.15
C LEU A 86 -4.95 -17.92 -3.83
N VAL A 87 -5.12 -16.77 -3.16
CA VAL A 87 -5.94 -16.65 -1.94
C VAL A 87 -7.36 -17.15 -2.20
N TYR A 88 -7.99 -16.66 -3.26
CA TYR A 88 -9.34 -17.06 -3.64
C TYR A 88 -9.48 -18.58 -3.83
N HIS A 89 -8.53 -19.21 -4.54
CA HIS A 89 -8.57 -20.66 -4.77
C HIS A 89 -8.29 -21.47 -3.51
N VAL A 90 -7.40 -21.01 -2.63
CA VAL A 90 -7.15 -21.65 -1.34
C VAL A 90 -8.38 -21.59 -0.44
N ASP A 91 -9.07 -20.45 -0.41
CA ASP A 91 -10.29 -20.27 0.38
C ASP A 91 -11.45 -21.12 -0.13
N LEU A 92 -11.59 -21.22 -1.45
CA LEU A 92 -12.59 -22.09 -2.08
C LEU A 92 -12.41 -23.56 -1.70
N LEU A 93 -11.17 -24.00 -1.49
CA LEU A 93 -10.81 -25.36 -1.08
C LEU A 93 -10.89 -25.56 0.45
N GLY A 94 -11.50 -24.60 1.16
CA GLY A 94 -11.56 -24.46 2.61
C GLY A 94 -11.44 -25.75 3.42
N GLY A 95 -10.46 -25.77 4.34
CA GLY A 95 -10.25 -26.89 5.26
C GLY A 95 -9.37 -28.03 4.74
N ASN A 96 -8.81 -27.92 3.53
CA ASN A 96 -7.83 -28.88 3.06
C ASN A 96 -6.52 -28.79 3.89
N HIS A 97 -6.32 -29.79 4.76
CA HIS A 97 -5.14 -29.88 5.63
C HIS A 97 -3.81 -29.84 4.86
N GLN A 98 -3.77 -30.37 3.64
CA GLN A 98 -2.56 -30.36 2.82
C GLN A 98 -2.21 -28.94 2.38
N ILE A 99 -3.20 -28.13 1.99
CA ILE A 99 -3.00 -26.75 1.57
C ILE A 99 -2.64 -25.88 2.77
N ALA A 100 -3.26 -26.10 3.92
CA ALA A 100 -2.89 -25.42 5.16
C ALA A 100 -1.43 -25.73 5.56
N TRP A 101 -1.02 -27.00 5.43
CA TRP A 101 0.35 -27.42 5.69
C TRP A 101 1.34 -26.79 4.70
N TRP A 102 1.06 -26.82 3.40
CA TRP A 102 1.90 -26.13 2.40
C TRP A 102 2.00 -24.64 2.70
N THR A 103 0.89 -23.97 3.00
CA THR A 103 0.91 -22.54 3.36
C THR A 103 1.80 -22.26 4.57
N SER A 104 1.83 -23.17 5.55
CA SER A 104 2.71 -23.04 6.72
C SER A 104 4.21 -23.15 6.39
N GLU A 105 4.56 -23.91 5.35
CA GLU A 105 5.96 -24.11 4.93
C GLU A 105 6.54 -22.92 4.15
N LEU A 106 5.70 -22.00 3.67
CA LEU A 106 6.15 -20.76 3.00
C LEU A 106 6.98 -19.86 3.90
N LYS A 107 6.81 -19.94 5.23
CA LYS A 107 7.59 -19.18 6.23
C LYS A 107 7.55 -17.67 5.96
N ILE A 108 6.34 -17.14 5.77
CA ILE A 108 6.10 -15.75 5.37
C ILE A 108 6.54 -14.81 6.48
N ARG A 109 7.45 -13.88 6.16
CA ARG A 109 8.10 -12.99 7.14
C ARG A 109 8.18 -11.56 6.67
N TRP A 110 7.56 -10.68 7.45
CA TRP A 110 7.59 -9.24 7.24
C TRP A 110 8.16 -8.50 8.45
N SER A 111 8.88 -7.41 8.21
CA SER A 111 9.25 -6.47 9.26
C SER A 111 8.10 -5.51 9.57
N SER A 112 8.26 -4.74 10.64
CA SER A 112 7.34 -3.65 10.98
C SER A 112 8.04 -2.30 10.86
N ALA A 113 7.43 -1.38 10.10
CA ALA A 113 7.83 0.01 9.96
C ALA A 113 7.24 0.90 11.08
N LEU A 114 6.02 0.59 11.51
CA LEU A 114 5.26 1.29 12.55
C LEU A 114 5.59 0.79 13.97
N GLY A 115 6.07 -0.44 14.10
CA GLY A 115 6.47 -1.03 15.38
C GLY A 115 7.70 -0.34 15.95
N ALA A 116 7.71 -0.08 17.26
CA ALA A 116 8.82 0.59 17.92
C ALA A 116 10.14 -0.14 17.63
N SER A 117 11.06 0.56 16.95
CA SER A 117 12.45 0.15 16.90
C SER A 117 13.01 0.42 18.29
N SER A 118 13.37 -0.64 19.02
CA SER A 118 14.10 -0.46 20.27
C SER A 118 15.37 0.35 19.95
N PHE A 119 15.63 1.40 20.73
CA PHE A 119 16.76 2.32 20.56
C PHE A 119 18.14 1.62 20.57
N PHE A 120 18.19 0.32 20.88
CA PHE A 120 19.40 -0.52 20.94
C PHE A 120 19.44 -1.63 19.87
N ASN A 121 18.82 -1.47 18.70
CA ASN A 121 18.86 -2.49 17.64
C ASN A 121 20.22 -2.57 16.91
N LEU A 122 21.25 -3.06 17.60
CA LEU A 122 22.49 -3.60 17.01
C LEU A 122 22.24 -4.86 16.14
N MET A 123 21.02 -5.42 16.17
CA MET A 123 20.62 -6.69 15.54
C MET A 123 19.70 -6.54 14.29
N GLY A 124 19.44 -5.32 13.82
CA GLY A 124 18.62 -5.08 12.62
C GLY A 124 17.10 -5.09 12.86
N PRO A 125 16.28 -5.03 11.79
CA PRO A 125 14.82 -4.97 11.90
C PRO A 125 14.23 -6.30 12.35
N LYS A 126 13.26 -6.26 13.27
CA LYS A 126 12.51 -7.44 13.72
C LYS A 126 11.57 -7.92 12.62
N PHE A 127 11.60 -9.23 12.33
CA PHE A 127 10.68 -9.90 11.41
C PHE A 127 9.64 -10.70 12.20
N TYR A 128 8.39 -10.60 11.77
CA TYR A 128 7.27 -11.38 12.27
C TYR A 128 6.95 -12.47 11.25
N GLN A 129 6.91 -13.72 11.69
CA GLN A 129 6.51 -14.85 10.86
C GLN A 129 5.04 -15.17 11.11
N ILE A 130 4.22 -15.09 10.07
CA ILE A 130 2.80 -15.46 10.12
C ILE A 130 2.48 -16.17 8.82
N ASP A 131 2.36 -17.49 8.88
CA ASP A 131 2.30 -18.34 7.69
C ASP A 131 0.85 -18.47 7.20
N ASN A 132 0.32 -17.37 6.67
CA ASN A 132 -1.03 -17.27 6.15
C ASN A 132 -1.03 -16.40 4.87
N LEU A 133 -1.66 -16.87 3.79
CA LEU A 133 -1.72 -16.11 2.54
C LEU A 133 -2.48 -14.78 2.67
N HIS A 134 -3.50 -14.70 3.52
CA HIS A 134 -4.17 -13.43 3.80
C HIS A 134 -3.24 -12.45 4.52
N PHE A 135 -2.30 -12.95 5.34
CA PHE A 135 -1.32 -12.08 5.98
C PHE A 135 -0.34 -11.53 4.95
N GLU A 136 0.12 -12.35 4.00
CA GLU A 136 0.91 -11.88 2.86
C GLU A 136 0.15 -10.82 2.06
N LEU A 137 -1.09 -11.11 1.66
CA LEU A 137 -1.94 -10.17 0.92
C LEU A 137 -2.11 -8.86 1.69
N GLY A 138 -2.38 -8.95 2.99
CA GLY A 138 -2.53 -7.80 3.88
C GLY A 138 -1.29 -6.92 3.93
N MET A 139 -0.11 -7.53 4.07
CA MET A 139 1.16 -6.79 4.13
C MET A 139 1.54 -6.16 2.79
N VAL A 140 1.27 -6.84 1.66
CA VAL A 140 1.53 -6.32 0.31
C VAL A 140 0.60 -5.15 -0.01
N LEU A 141 -0.70 -5.26 0.29
CA LEU A 141 -1.66 -4.16 0.15
C LEU A 141 -1.31 -2.99 1.08
N PHE A 142 -0.84 -3.26 2.30
CA PHE A 142 -0.39 -2.21 3.21
C PHE A 142 0.79 -1.43 2.60
N LEU A 143 1.78 -2.14 2.06
CA LEU A 143 2.90 -1.56 1.35
C LEU A 143 2.43 -0.72 0.14
N TYR A 144 1.48 -1.23 -0.64
CA TYR A 144 0.90 -0.51 -1.77
C TYR A 144 0.26 0.83 -1.33
N GLY A 145 -0.60 0.80 -0.31
CA GLY A 145 -1.19 2.01 0.25
C GLY A 145 -0.16 2.98 0.83
N ALA A 146 0.91 2.46 1.45
CA ALA A 146 2.00 3.27 1.98
C ALA A 146 2.78 4.00 0.88
N ILE A 147 3.09 3.33 -0.22
CA ILE A 147 3.79 3.92 -1.37
C ILE A 147 2.91 4.96 -2.07
N LEU A 148 1.60 4.68 -2.24
CA LEU A 148 0.65 5.67 -2.76
C LEU A 148 0.65 6.96 -1.92
N ARG A 149 0.64 6.81 -0.59
CA ARG A 149 0.71 7.93 0.35
C ARG A 149 2.02 8.70 0.22
N GLU A 150 3.18 8.03 0.17
CA GLU A 150 4.48 8.69 0.03
C GLU A 150 4.61 9.43 -1.30
N ARG A 151 4.11 8.84 -2.38
CA ARG A 151 4.01 9.51 -3.68
C ARG A 151 3.08 10.72 -3.64
N ALA A 152 1.95 10.63 -2.94
CA ALA A 152 1.04 11.76 -2.77
C ALA A 152 1.75 12.93 -2.09
N LEU A 153 2.55 12.65 -1.05
CA LEU A 153 3.35 13.64 -0.31
C LEU A 153 4.43 14.30 -1.19
N GLU A 154 5.10 13.53 -2.05
CA GLU A 154 6.09 14.06 -3.01
C GLU A 154 5.47 15.06 -4.00
N ILE A 155 4.23 14.81 -4.41
CA ILE A 155 3.52 15.61 -5.44
C ILE A 155 2.79 16.82 -4.83
N VAL A 156 2.54 16.86 -3.50
CA VAL A 156 1.86 18.00 -2.83
C VAL A 156 2.36 19.38 -3.30
N PRO A 157 3.68 19.65 -3.43
CA PRO A 157 4.16 20.98 -3.79
C PRO A 157 3.84 21.40 -5.24
N SER A 158 3.63 20.44 -6.14
CA SER A 158 3.46 20.68 -7.57
C SER A 158 2.02 20.50 -8.05
N ASP A 159 1.29 19.52 -7.54
CA ASP A 159 -0.09 19.22 -7.96
C ASP A 159 -0.95 18.73 -6.77
N LEU A 160 -1.69 19.66 -6.17
CA LEU A 160 -2.61 19.37 -5.07
C LEU A 160 -3.77 18.45 -5.47
N VAL A 161 -4.22 18.48 -6.74
CA VAL A 161 -5.35 17.70 -7.20
C VAL A 161 -4.94 16.24 -7.38
N GLN A 162 -3.80 16.01 -8.02
CA GLN A 162 -3.22 14.68 -8.18
C GLN A 162 -2.84 14.09 -6.82
N SER A 163 -2.20 14.87 -5.95
CA SER A 163 -1.87 14.46 -4.58
C SER A 163 -3.12 14.03 -3.80
N ALA A 164 -4.19 14.84 -3.81
CA ALA A 164 -5.44 14.49 -3.14
C ALA A 164 -6.09 13.20 -3.70
N THR A 165 -5.90 12.92 -4.99
CA THR A 165 -6.40 11.68 -5.61
C THR A 165 -5.64 10.46 -5.08
N LEU A 166 -4.31 10.51 -5.05
CA LEU A 166 -3.47 9.44 -4.51
C LEU A 166 -3.73 9.18 -3.02
N PHE A 167 -3.95 10.24 -2.23
CA PHE A 167 -4.35 10.07 -0.83
C PHE A 167 -5.70 9.35 -0.69
N ARG A 168 -6.69 9.65 -1.52
CA ARG A 168 -7.99 8.95 -1.49
C ARG A 168 -7.85 7.49 -1.89
N GLU A 169 -7.01 7.20 -2.87
CA GLU A 169 -6.71 5.84 -3.30
C GLU A 169 -6.04 5.04 -2.17
N ALA A 170 -4.99 5.60 -1.55
CA ALA A 170 -4.36 5.01 -0.38
C ALA A 170 -5.37 4.78 0.77
N ALA A 171 -6.26 5.74 1.02
CA ALA A 171 -7.31 5.60 2.02
C ALA A 171 -8.26 4.43 1.72
N GLY A 172 -8.62 4.23 0.45
CA GLY A 172 -9.47 3.12 0.01
C GLY A 172 -8.79 1.77 0.23
N VAL A 173 -7.50 1.64 -0.09
CA VAL A 173 -6.71 0.43 0.16
C VAL A 173 -6.67 0.10 1.65
N PHE A 174 -6.38 1.08 2.50
CA PHE A 174 -6.37 0.87 3.95
C PHE A 174 -7.76 0.57 4.52
N LEU A 175 -8.82 1.13 3.95
CA LEU A 175 -10.18 0.81 4.35
C LEU A 175 -10.53 -0.64 4.02
N TYR A 176 -10.21 -1.09 2.80
CA TYR A 176 -10.39 -2.48 2.37
C TYR A 176 -9.64 -3.47 3.27
N LEU A 177 -8.38 -3.17 3.61
CA LEU A 177 -7.60 -3.94 4.58
C LEU A 177 -8.31 -4.06 5.93
N SER A 178 -8.89 -2.96 6.42
CA SER A 178 -9.53 -2.93 7.74
C SER A 178 -10.83 -3.73 7.81
N GLN A 179 -11.59 -3.78 6.70
CA GLN A 179 -12.95 -4.32 6.64
C GLN A 179 -13.00 -5.75 6.09
N GLU A 180 -12.15 -6.07 5.12
CA GLU A 180 -12.25 -7.33 4.37
C GLU A 180 -11.09 -8.28 4.68
N VAL A 181 -9.85 -7.78 4.72
CA VAL A 181 -8.64 -8.64 4.81
C VAL A 181 -8.25 -8.99 6.24
N PHE A 182 -8.09 -8.02 7.13
CA PHE A 182 -7.62 -8.29 8.50
C PHE A 182 -8.66 -8.90 9.45
N PRO A 183 -9.98 -8.67 9.30
CA PRO A 183 -10.98 -9.36 10.12
C PRO A 183 -10.97 -10.88 9.93
N SER A 184 -10.77 -11.39 8.71
CA SER A 184 -10.69 -12.84 8.45
C SER A 184 -9.45 -13.48 9.09
N LEU A 185 -8.39 -12.70 9.30
CA LEU A 185 -7.15 -13.12 9.94
C LEU A 185 -7.23 -13.18 11.47
N GLN A 186 -8.07 -12.37 12.12
CA GLN A 186 -8.09 -12.25 13.60
C GLN A 186 -8.11 -13.58 14.37
N PRO A 187 -8.89 -14.62 13.97
CA PRO A 187 -8.94 -15.88 14.71
C PRO A 187 -7.63 -16.67 14.67
N THR A 188 -6.76 -16.41 13.68
CA THR A 188 -5.55 -17.20 13.40
C THR A 188 -4.25 -16.46 13.71
N LEU A 189 -4.32 -15.18 14.08
CA LEU A 189 -3.14 -14.37 14.33
C LEU A 189 -2.51 -14.70 15.70
N PRO A 190 -1.17 -14.82 15.77
CA PRO A 190 -0.45 -14.96 17.03
C PRO A 190 -0.60 -13.69 17.88
N ALA A 191 -0.40 -13.83 19.20
CA ALA A 191 -0.44 -12.71 20.14
C ALA A 191 0.58 -11.61 19.81
N GLU A 192 1.74 -12.01 19.28
CA GLU A 192 2.74 -11.08 18.77
C GLU A 192 2.60 -10.91 17.25
N ARG A 193 2.21 -9.70 16.83
CA ARG A 193 1.98 -9.35 15.42
C ARG A 193 2.41 -7.92 15.12
N PRO A 194 2.77 -7.60 13.87
CA PRO A 194 3.08 -6.24 13.49
C PRO A 194 1.83 -5.35 13.56
N PRO A 195 1.92 -4.10 14.03
CA PRO A 195 0.79 -3.16 14.05
C PRO A 195 0.17 -2.93 12.67
N GLU A 196 0.93 -3.08 11.59
CA GLU A 196 0.46 -3.01 10.20
C GLU A 196 -0.58 -4.06 9.87
N ALA A 197 -0.50 -5.24 10.50
CA ALA A 197 -1.43 -6.35 10.29
C ALA A 197 -2.62 -6.31 11.25
N THR A 198 -3.19 -5.11 11.44
CA THR A 198 -4.33 -4.90 12.33
C THR A 198 -5.37 -4.01 11.68
N SER A 199 -6.66 -4.41 11.78
CA SER A 199 -7.77 -3.61 11.25
C SER A 199 -7.77 -2.19 11.82
N TYR A 200 -7.49 -2.05 13.12
CA TYR A 200 -7.42 -0.75 13.79
C TYR A 200 -6.38 0.18 13.15
N MET A 201 -5.16 -0.31 12.92
CA MET A 201 -4.11 0.51 12.30
C MET A 201 -4.47 0.89 10.87
N SER A 202 -5.06 -0.03 10.10
CA SER A 202 -5.53 0.27 8.75
C SER A 202 -6.63 1.34 8.75
N THR A 203 -7.58 1.30 9.69
CA THR A 203 -8.56 2.39 9.86
C THR A 203 -7.89 3.72 10.16
N VAL A 204 -6.89 3.74 11.06
CA VAL A 204 -6.13 4.97 11.37
C VAL A 204 -5.42 5.50 10.13
N MET A 205 -4.72 4.65 9.38
CA MET A 205 -4.04 5.04 8.14
C MET A 205 -5.02 5.57 7.09
N SER A 206 -6.19 4.95 6.95
CA SER A 206 -7.25 5.43 6.05
C SER A 206 -7.70 6.85 6.42
N LEU A 207 -7.98 7.10 7.71
CA LEU A 207 -8.37 8.41 8.20
C LEU A 207 -7.28 9.48 8.01
N ILE A 208 -6.01 9.12 8.24
CA ILE A 208 -4.87 10.01 8.00
C ILE A 208 -4.84 10.42 6.53
N CYS A 209 -4.90 9.45 5.61
CA CYS A 209 -4.91 9.73 4.17
C CYS A 209 -6.10 10.62 3.76
N LEU A 210 -7.31 10.38 4.28
CA LEU A 210 -8.47 11.23 4.01
C LEU A 210 -8.29 12.66 4.53
N ALA A 211 -7.72 12.82 5.73
CA ALA A 211 -7.42 14.13 6.29
C ALA A 211 -6.40 14.89 5.42
N GLU A 212 -5.33 14.20 4.98
CA GLU A 212 -4.31 14.77 4.09
C GLU A 212 -4.90 15.17 2.72
N ALA A 213 -5.77 14.34 2.14
CA ALA A 213 -6.50 14.67 0.92
C ALA A 213 -7.36 15.94 1.09
N GLN A 214 -8.00 16.10 2.25
CA GLN A 214 -8.89 17.24 2.51
C GLN A 214 -8.12 18.55 2.71
N VAL A 215 -6.94 18.50 3.34
CA VAL A 215 -6.03 19.66 3.44
C VAL A 215 -5.61 20.16 2.05
N GLY A 216 -5.31 19.23 1.12
CA GLY A 216 -4.98 19.59 -0.27
C GLY A 216 -6.12 20.32 -0.99
N VAL A 217 -7.37 19.85 -0.83
CA VAL A 217 -8.55 20.49 -1.43
C VAL A 217 -8.80 21.89 -0.87
N LEU A 218 -8.65 22.07 0.45
CA LEU A 218 -8.82 23.37 1.10
C LEU A 218 -7.74 24.37 0.66
N ALA A 219 -6.49 23.92 0.53
CA ALA A 219 -5.40 24.75 0.04
C ALA A 219 -5.60 25.18 -1.42
N ALA A 220 -6.02 24.26 -2.30
CA ALA A 220 -6.35 24.56 -3.70
C ALA A 220 -7.57 25.49 -3.83
N SER A 221 -8.56 25.33 -2.95
CA SER A 221 -9.71 26.21 -2.90
C SER A 221 -9.32 27.62 -2.46
N CYS A 222 -8.50 27.75 -1.41
CA CYS A 222 -8.00 29.05 -0.96
C CYS A 222 -7.14 29.74 -2.03
N SER A 223 -6.27 29.01 -2.73
CA SER A 223 -5.46 29.60 -3.81
C SER A 223 -6.33 30.13 -4.94
N MET A 224 -7.38 29.40 -5.36
CA MET A 224 -8.37 29.87 -6.33
C MET A 224 -9.18 31.09 -5.85
N PHE A 225 -9.56 31.13 -4.57
CA PHE A 225 -10.23 32.30 -3.99
C PHE A 225 -9.31 33.53 -3.96
N VAL A 226 -8.02 33.37 -3.65
CA VAL A 226 -7.04 34.45 -3.74
C VAL A 226 -6.85 34.92 -5.19
N THR A 227 -6.80 34.00 -6.17
CA THR A 227 -6.71 34.41 -7.59
C THR A 227 -7.95 35.18 -8.05
N ARG A 228 -9.16 34.78 -7.61
CA ARG A 228 -10.40 35.52 -7.90
C ARG A 228 -10.46 36.88 -7.21
N SER A 229 -9.85 37.02 -6.05
CA SER A 229 -9.80 38.29 -5.29
C SER A 229 -8.77 39.28 -5.86
N CYS A 230 -7.77 38.79 -6.59
CA CYS A 230 -6.67 39.58 -7.13
C CYS A 230 -6.82 39.94 -8.63
N LEU A 231 -7.96 39.63 -9.27
CA LEU A 231 -8.25 40.10 -10.63
C LEU A 231 -8.73 41.57 -10.58
N PRO A 232 -8.00 42.52 -11.20
CA PRO A 232 -8.50 43.87 -11.34
C PRO A 232 -9.41 43.92 -12.57
N ASN A 233 -10.72 43.99 -12.36
CA ASN A 233 -11.61 44.99 -12.97
C ASN A 233 -13.08 44.65 -12.74
N GLY A 234 -13.85 45.72 -12.54
CA GLY A 234 -15.16 45.72 -11.93
C GLY A 234 -16.25 44.95 -12.67
N PHE A 235 -17.21 44.48 -11.90
CA PHE A 235 -18.61 44.49 -12.31
C PHE A 235 -19.48 44.96 -11.15
N ASN A 236 -20.14 46.08 -11.41
CA ASN A 236 -21.14 46.74 -10.60
C ASN A 236 -22.52 46.23 -11.09
N TYR A 237 -23.44 45.98 -10.16
CA TYR A 237 -24.87 45.60 -10.33
C TYR A 237 -25.12 44.16 -10.83
N LEU A 238 -25.97 43.33 -10.19
CA LEU A 238 -27.38 43.59 -9.89
C LEU A 238 -27.91 42.81 -8.66
N ARG A 239 -28.49 43.60 -7.74
CA ARG A 239 -29.71 43.42 -6.92
C ARG A 239 -30.25 42.00 -6.65
N TYR A 240 -30.26 41.64 -5.37
CA TYR A 240 -31.27 40.77 -4.74
C TYR A 240 -32.65 41.47 -4.66
N PRO A 241 -33.77 40.79 -4.91
CA PRO A 241 -35.09 41.31 -4.58
C PRO A 241 -35.44 40.94 -3.13
N TYR A 242 -35.48 41.93 -2.23
CA TYR A 242 -36.20 41.78 -0.96
C TYR A 242 -37.61 42.36 -1.13
N PHE A 243 -38.57 41.50 -0.79
CA PHE A 243 -39.97 41.79 -0.53
C PHE A 243 -40.16 43.11 0.26
N SER A 244 -41.10 43.93 -0.19
CA SER A 244 -41.75 44.95 0.64
C SER A 244 -43.25 44.66 0.67
N ASN A 245 -43.73 44.26 1.85
CA ASN A 245 -45.13 44.30 2.25
C ASN A 245 -45.42 45.71 2.79
N SER A 246 -46.36 46.42 2.16
CA SER A 246 -47.39 47.29 2.75
C SER A 246 -47.92 48.24 1.69
#